data_AF-A0A6A3SIF0-F1
#
_entry.id   AF-A0A6A3SIF0-F1
#
_cell.length_a   1.000
_cell.length_b   1.000
_cell.length_c   1.000
_cell.angle_alpha   90.00
_cell.angle_beta   90.00
_cell.angle_gamma   90.00
#
_symmetry.space_group_name_H-M   'P 1'
#
loop_
_entity.id
_entity.type
_entity.pdbx_description
1 polymer ?
#
loop_
_entity_poly.entity_id
_entity_poly.type
_entity_poly.pdbx_seq_one_letter_code
_entity_poly.pdbx_strand_id
1 'polypeptide(L)'
;MRPDAAFDAQDARDAAFNPLVALQSLLAADVASAKQRVRAAQQLQSYFARLSPTPGLLLSYEPYLPLLTEILGTKGQELQAAVLAVLLALAGHNPAGFSDWMARNTQLGSEPWLVQWSYALLLQTEKTVPRRGDADEWDKASTQFKEFDRAFARVLHMWRTLLDHTADVALVDQLVKYLQALLVQQEEGADKWRKMMLKKLQTHFVDIADVLIGWMMSTGPHSPLREEILPLLHHFGRLWADNSVFSLQLLNSFADEIVNFAFQIWLYPRKKVPIAHSLECSIVWHLVPSQSILFSAWPIVPSICSNARL
;
A
#
# COMPACT_ATOMS: atom_id res chain seq x y z
N MET A 1 -34.53 -32.47 -26.82
CA MET A 1 -33.28 -31.76 -26.45
C MET A 1 -32.40 -32.73 -25.71
N ARG A 2 -31.24 -33.11 -26.26
CA ARG A 2 -30.22 -33.88 -25.53
C ARG A 2 -29.46 -32.90 -24.63
N PRO A 3 -29.16 -33.24 -23.37
CA PRO A 3 -28.19 -32.48 -22.60
C PRO A 3 -26.84 -32.58 -23.31
N ASP A 4 -26.14 -31.45 -23.44
CA ASP A 4 -24.85 -31.39 -24.12
C ASP A 4 -23.82 -32.18 -23.31
N ALA A 5 -23.24 -33.23 -23.91
CA ALA A 5 -22.21 -34.09 -23.29
C ALA A 5 -20.96 -33.32 -22.82
N ALA A 6 -20.77 -32.08 -23.28
CA ALA A 6 -19.74 -31.17 -22.79
C ALA A 6 -20.04 -30.60 -21.39
N PHE A 7 -21.33 -30.41 -21.07
CA PHE A 7 -21.79 -29.98 -19.75
C PHE A 7 -21.64 -31.12 -18.74
N ASP A 8 -22.07 -32.33 -19.12
CA ASP A 8 -21.94 -33.54 -18.28
C ASP A 8 -20.46 -33.93 -18.02
N ALA A 9 -19.55 -33.70 -18.99
CA ALA A 9 -18.12 -33.97 -18.81
C ALA A 9 -17.40 -32.96 -17.91
N GLN A 10 -17.91 -31.72 -17.85
CA GLN A 10 -17.41 -30.68 -16.96
C GLN A 10 -17.89 -30.94 -15.53
N ASP A 11 -19.17 -31.27 -15.34
CA ASP A 11 -19.75 -31.66 -14.05
C ASP A 11 -19.09 -32.92 -13.47
N ALA A 12 -18.75 -33.90 -14.32
CA ALA A 12 -18.02 -35.10 -13.89
C ALA A 12 -16.56 -34.81 -13.47
N ARG A 13 -15.89 -33.84 -14.10
CA ARG A 13 -14.55 -33.38 -13.69
C ARG A 13 -14.59 -32.58 -12.39
N ASP A 14 -15.65 -31.81 -12.19
CA ASP A 14 -15.86 -31.01 -10.98
C ASP A 14 -16.26 -31.87 -9.78
N ALA A 15 -17.00 -32.97 -10.01
CA ALA A 15 -17.31 -33.97 -8.99
C ALA A 15 -16.09 -34.78 -8.51
N ALA A 16 -14.99 -34.81 -9.28
CA ALA A 16 -13.77 -35.59 -8.96
C ALA A 16 -12.65 -34.74 -8.32
N PHE A 17 -12.79 -33.41 -8.26
CA PHE A 17 -11.75 -32.54 -7.72
C PHE A 17 -11.75 -32.54 -6.19
N ASN A 18 -10.63 -32.93 -5.58
CA ASN A 18 -10.42 -32.84 -4.13
C ASN A 18 -9.51 -31.65 -3.79
N PRO A 19 -10.02 -30.57 -3.19
CA PRO A 19 -9.23 -29.39 -2.88
C PRO A 19 -8.13 -29.65 -1.83
N LEU A 20 -8.33 -30.61 -0.91
CA LEU A 20 -7.29 -30.94 0.08
C LEU A 20 -6.08 -31.62 -0.56
N VAL A 21 -6.29 -32.46 -1.58
CA VAL A 21 -5.19 -33.11 -2.32
C VAL A 21 -4.40 -32.07 -3.14
N ALA A 22 -5.10 -31.13 -3.77
CA ALA A 22 -4.45 -30.03 -4.46
C ALA A 22 -3.66 -29.13 -3.48
N LEU A 23 -4.22 -28.85 -2.31
CA LEU A 23 -3.54 -28.10 -1.25
C LEU A 23 -2.29 -28.82 -0.74
N GLN A 24 -2.37 -30.12 -0.47
CA GLN A 24 -1.21 -30.92 -0.10
C GLN A 24 -0.13 -30.90 -1.19
N SER A 25 -0.55 -31.04 -2.47
CA SER A 25 0.38 -30.97 -3.60
C SER A 25 1.06 -29.61 -3.74
N LEU A 26 0.34 -28.52 -3.43
CA LEU A 26 0.88 -27.16 -3.40
C LEU A 26 1.89 -26.96 -2.26
N LEU A 27 1.64 -27.54 -1.08
CA LEU A 27 2.47 -27.38 0.11
C LEU A 27 3.67 -28.35 0.16
N ALA A 28 3.64 -29.45 -0.61
CA ALA A 28 4.68 -30.49 -0.60
C ALA A 28 5.96 -30.07 -1.34
N ALA A 29 6.72 -29.11 -0.78
CA ALA A 29 7.93 -28.58 -1.38
C ALA A 29 9.02 -29.64 -1.65
N ASP A 30 9.13 -30.66 -0.80
CA ASP A 30 10.16 -31.71 -0.91
C ASP A 30 9.80 -32.83 -1.90
N VAL A 31 8.54 -32.90 -2.34
CA VAL A 31 8.02 -34.01 -3.14
C VAL A 31 7.51 -33.55 -4.51
N ALA A 32 6.90 -32.37 -4.58
CA ALA A 32 6.31 -31.84 -5.80
C ALA A 32 7.23 -30.80 -6.48
N SER A 33 7.43 -30.96 -7.78
CA SER A 33 8.14 -29.97 -8.60
C SER A 33 7.39 -28.62 -8.63
N ALA A 34 8.11 -27.52 -8.87
CA ALA A 34 7.51 -26.19 -8.97
C ALA A 34 6.34 -26.13 -9.96
N LYS A 35 6.44 -26.82 -11.12
CA LYS A 35 5.37 -26.90 -12.12
C LYS A 35 4.11 -27.61 -11.59
N GLN A 36 4.29 -28.69 -10.82
CA GLN A 36 3.16 -29.39 -10.19
C GLN A 36 2.48 -28.51 -9.14
N ARG A 37 3.27 -27.78 -8.34
CA ARG A 37 2.77 -26.84 -7.33
C ARG A 37 1.99 -25.69 -7.98
N VAL A 38 2.51 -25.08 -9.04
CA VAL A 38 1.81 -24.05 -9.83
C VAL A 38 0.47 -24.58 -10.37
N ARG A 39 0.46 -25.78 -10.95
CA ARG A 39 -0.77 -26.40 -11.46
C ARG A 39 -1.79 -26.65 -10.35
N ALA A 40 -1.35 -27.13 -9.18
CA ALA A 40 -2.22 -27.34 -8.04
C ALA A 40 -2.82 -26.02 -7.52
N ALA A 41 -2.02 -24.94 -7.47
CA ALA A 41 -2.53 -23.60 -7.14
C ALA A 41 -3.57 -23.11 -8.14
N GLN A 42 -3.33 -23.25 -9.44
CA GLN A 42 -4.30 -22.86 -10.48
C GLN A 42 -5.62 -23.65 -10.36
N GLN A 43 -5.55 -24.94 -10.02
CA GLN A 43 -6.74 -25.76 -9.78
C GLN A 43 -7.52 -25.30 -8.55
N LEU A 44 -6.83 -25.00 -7.45
CA LEU A 44 -7.44 -24.44 -6.23
C LEU A 44 -8.10 -23.09 -6.47
N GLN A 45 -7.39 -22.18 -7.14
CA GLN A 45 -7.92 -20.87 -7.52
C GLN A 45 -9.21 -21.03 -8.35
N SER A 46 -9.18 -21.89 -9.37
CA SER A 46 -10.34 -22.15 -10.24
C SER A 46 -11.50 -22.78 -9.47
N TYR A 47 -11.21 -23.61 -8.47
CA TYR A 47 -12.21 -24.18 -7.59
C TYR A 47 -12.88 -23.10 -6.74
N PHE A 48 -12.11 -22.29 -6.00
CA PHE A 48 -12.65 -21.21 -5.17
C PHE A 48 -13.45 -20.20 -5.98
N ALA A 49 -12.94 -19.78 -7.15
CA ALA A 49 -13.63 -18.84 -8.02
C ALA A 49 -15.03 -19.30 -8.50
N ARG A 50 -15.30 -20.60 -8.48
CA ARG A 50 -16.62 -21.17 -8.88
C ARG A 50 -17.59 -21.32 -7.71
N LEU A 51 -17.11 -21.25 -6.47
CA LEU A 51 -17.96 -21.34 -5.30
C LEU A 51 -18.73 -20.03 -5.12
N SER A 52 -19.95 -20.13 -4.59
CA SER A 52 -20.65 -18.95 -4.08
C SER A 52 -19.91 -18.37 -2.86
N PRO A 53 -20.08 -17.08 -2.55
CA PRO A 53 -19.50 -16.47 -1.35
C PRO A 53 -19.82 -17.30 -0.11
N THR A 54 -18.78 -17.86 0.52
CA THR A 54 -18.90 -18.85 1.61
C THR A 54 -17.97 -18.44 2.75
N PRO A 55 -18.44 -17.57 3.68
CA PRO A 55 -17.57 -17.00 4.71
C PRO A 55 -16.87 -18.02 5.61
N GLY A 56 -17.49 -19.20 5.80
CA GLY A 56 -16.94 -20.32 6.56
C GLY A 56 -15.67 -20.95 5.98
N LEU A 57 -15.34 -20.68 4.71
CA LEU A 57 -14.10 -21.17 4.09
C LEU A 57 -12.85 -20.66 4.82
N LEU A 58 -12.90 -19.46 5.42
CA LEU A 58 -11.77 -18.96 6.20
C LEU A 58 -11.40 -19.93 7.32
N LEU A 59 -12.37 -20.43 8.10
CA LEU A 59 -12.09 -21.35 9.22
C LEU A 59 -11.48 -22.67 8.75
N SER A 60 -11.87 -23.16 7.57
CA SER A 60 -11.34 -24.41 7.01
C SER A 60 -9.92 -24.27 6.48
N TYR A 61 -9.55 -23.08 5.99
CA TYR A 61 -8.25 -22.84 5.34
C TYR A 61 -7.27 -22.02 6.19
N GLU A 62 -7.72 -21.40 7.29
CA GLU A 62 -6.90 -20.63 8.23
C GLU A 62 -5.64 -21.36 8.71
N PRO A 63 -5.67 -22.67 9.04
CA PRO A 63 -4.47 -23.40 9.47
C PRO A 63 -3.37 -23.48 8.40
N TYR A 64 -3.71 -23.32 7.12
CA TYR A 64 -2.78 -23.40 6.00
C TYR A 64 -2.28 -22.04 5.53
N LEU A 65 -2.90 -20.93 5.99
CA LEU A 65 -2.52 -19.58 5.57
C LEU A 65 -1.05 -19.26 5.88
N PRO A 66 -0.49 -19.58 7.07
CA PRO A 66 0.94 -19.35 7.34
C PRO A 66 1.86 -20.03 6.31
N LEU A 67 1.58 -21.29 5.96
CA LEU A 67 2.37 -22.06 4.99
C LEU A 67 2.23 -21.50 3.57
N LEU A 68 1.05 -21.01 3.20
CA LEU A 68 0.84 -20.36 1.91
C LEU A 68 1.58 -19.02 1.83
N THR A 69 1.58 -18.24 2.91
CA THR A 69 2.30 -16.96 2.97
C THR A 69 3.82 -17.14 2.99
N GLU A 70 4.34 -18.21 3.59
CA GLU A 70 5.76 -18.57 3.50
C GLU A 70 6.21 -18.74 2.05
N ILE A 71 5.37 -19.36 1.20
CA ILE A 71 5.69 -19.52 -0.24
C ILE A 71 5.81 -18.14 -0.93
N LEU A 72 5.03 -17.14 -0.52
CA LEU A 72 5.15 -15.78 -1.05
C LEU A 72 6.49 -15.13 -0.69
N GLY A 73 7.12 -15.51 0.43
CA GLY A 73 8.46 -15.07 0.82
C GLY A 73 9.60 -15.80 0.11
N THR A 74 9.33 -16.91 -0.61
CA THR A 74 10.37 -17.71 -1.29
C THR A 74 10.71 -17.23 -2.71
N LYS A 75 11.84 -17.68 -3.27
CA LYS A 75 12.21 -17.39 -4.66
C LYS A 75 11.36 -18.23 -5.63
N GLY A 76 10.64 -17.56 -6.54
CA GLY A 76 9.93 -18.24 -7.64
C GLY A 76 8.68 -17.48 -8.07
N GLN A 77 8.85 -16.49 -8.95
CA GLN A 77 7.78 -15.54 -9.33
C GLN A 77 6.49 -16.21 -9.81
N GLU A 78 6.58 -17.28 -10.60
CA GLU A 78 5.40 -17.98 -11.11
C GLU A 78 4.60 -18.66 -9.99
N LEU A 79 5.29 -19.30 -9.04
CA LEU A 79 4.65 -19.94 -7.90
C LEU A 79 4.08 -18.89 -6.92
N GLN A 80 4.81 -17.81 -6.66
CA GLN A 80 4.34 -16.69 -5.85
C GLN A 80 3.06 -16.08 -6.44
N ALA A 81 3.03 -15.83 -7.74
CA ALA A 81 1.87 -15.31 -8.44
C ALA A 81 0.68 -16.28 -8.37
N ALA A 82 0.91 -17.58 -8.55
CA ALA A 82 -0.13 -18.60 -8.46
C ALA A 82 -0.70 -18.71 -7.04
N VAL A 83 0.14 -18.68 -6.00
CA VAL A 83 -0.30 -18.70 -4.60
C VAL A 83 -1.05 -17.42 -4.23
N LEU A 84 -0.57 -16.25 -4.65
CA LEU A 84 -1.28 -15.00 -4.45
C LEU A 84 -2.67 -15.04 -5.07
N ALA A 85 -2.82 -15.60 -6.28
CA ALA A 85 -4.12 -15.77 -6.92
C ALA A 85 -5.05 -16.70 -6.13
N VAL A 86 -4.53 -17.78 -5.52
CA VAL A 86 -5.30 -18.66 -4.62
C VAL A 86 -5.77 -17.89 -3.39
N LEU A 87 -4.88 -17.15 -2.73
CA LEU A 87 -5.19 -16.37 -1.54
C LEU A 87 -6.24 -15.28 -1.82
N LEU A 88 -6.15 -14.65 -2.99
CA LEU A 88 -7.14 -13.67 -3.46
C LEU A 88 -8.50 -14.30 -3.74
N ALA A 89 -8.53 -15.43 -4.45
CA ALA A 89 -9.77 -16.17 -4.70
C ALA A 89 -10.44 -16.61 -3.39
N LEU A 90 -9.64 -17.13 -2.45
CA LEU A 90 -10.12 -17.54 -1.12
C LEU A 90 -10.63 -16.34 -0.30
N ALA A 91 -9.89 -15.22 -0.31
CA ALA A 91 -10.26 -14.02 0.42
C ALA A 91 -11.54 -13.36 -0.12
N GLY A 92 -11.86 -13.53 -1.40
CA GLY A 92 -13.12 -13.10 -2.00
C GLY A 92 -14.38 -13.67 -1.34
N HIS A 93 -14.28 -14.80 -0.63
CA HIS A 93 -15.41 -15.38 0.11
C HIS A 93 -15.66 -14.72 1.48
N ASN A 94 -14.66 -14.04 2.04
CA ASN A 94 -14.74 -13.35 3.34
C ASN A 94 -13.73 -12.19 3.45
N PRO A 95 -13.88 -11.10 2.68
CA PRO A 95 -12.85 -10.06 2.61
C PRO A 95 -12.52 -9.44 3.97
N ALA A 96 -13.53 -9.15 4.80
CA ALA A 96 -13.29 -8.59 6.12
C ALA A 96 -12.58 -9.58 7.04
N GLY A 97 -12.98 -10.86 7.06
CA GLY A 97 -12.32 -11.89 7.87
C GLY A 97 -10.86 -12.09 7.48
N PHE A 98 -10.54 -12.07 6.18
CA PHE A 98 -9.16 -12.14 5.70
C PHE A 98 -8.35 -10.88 6.03
N SER A 99 -8.94 -9.69 5.94
CA SER A 99 -8.28 -8.46 6.38
C SER A 99 -8.00 -8.46 7.90
N ASP A 100 -8.91 -9.01 8.70
CA ASP A 100 -8.74 -9.17 10.14
C ASP A 100 -7.62 -10.17 10.45
N TRP A 101 -7.55 -11.27 9.69
CA TRP A 101 -6.45 -12.24 9.79
C TRP A 101 -5.10 -11.62 9.43
N MET A 102 -4.99 -10.92 8.29
CA MET A 102 -3.75 -10.25 7.87
C MET A 102 -3.26 -9.28 8.94
N ALA A 103 -4.17 -8.46 9.48
CA ALA A 103 -3.85 -7.46 10.48
C ALA A 103 -3.48 -8.04 11.86
N ARG A 104 -3.91 -9.27 12.19
CA ARG A 104 -3.46 -10.00 13.39
C ARG A 104 -2.07 -10.63 13.19
N ASN A 105 -1.72 -10.96 11.96
CA ASN A 105 -0.48 -11.65 11.61
C ASN A 105 0.60 -10.73 11.03
N THR A 106 0.37 -9.41 11.03
CA THR A 106 1.32 -8.38 10.57
C THR A 106 2.60 -8.31 11.40
N GLN A 107 2.66 -8.98 12.55
CA GLN A 107 3.86 -9.06 13.40
C GLN A 107 4.94 -10.02 12.85
N LEU A 108 4.63 -10.78 11.80
CA LEU A 108 5.55 -11.73 11.17
C LEU A 108 6.33 -11.05 10.04
N GLY A 109 7.33 -10.25 10.40
CA GLY A 109 8.29 -9.69 9.43
C GLY A 109 7.69 -8.63 8.50
N SER A 110 8.48 -7.63 8.17
CA SER A 110 8.14 -6.51 7.29
C SER A 110 7.99 -6.99 5.84
N GLU A 111 6.96 -7.79 5.53
CA GLU A 111 6.96 -8.57 4.29
C GLU A 111 6.20 -7.88 3.13
N PRO A 112 6.88 -7.58 2.00
CA PRO A 112 6.29 -6.97 0.80
C PRO A 112 5.02 -7.66 0.27
N TRP A 113 4.92 -8.98 0.42
CA TRP A 113 3.76 -9.74 -0.06
C TRP A 113 2.48 -9.40 0.69
N LEU A 114 2.57 -8.98 1.96
CA LEU A 114 1.39 -8.65 2.77
C LEU A 114 0.75 -7.36 2.26
N VAL A 115 1.57 -6.37 1.90
CA VAL A 115 1.10 -5.14 1.30
C VAL A 115 0.52 -5.42 -0.10
N GLN A 116 1.20 -6.22 -0.92
CA GLN A 116 0.70 -6.62 -2.23
C GLN A 116 -0.64 -7.37 -2.15
N TRP A 117 -0.77 -8.31 -1.23
CA TRP A 117 -2.00 -9.11 -1.06
C TRP A 117 -3.16 -8.24 -0.58
N SER A 118 -2.94 -7.42 0.44
CA SER A 118 -3.97 -6.53 0.96
C SER A 118 -4.42 -5.50 -0.08
N TYR A 119 -3.50 -4.93 -0.87
CA TYR A 119 -3.83 -4.06 -1.99
C TYR A 119 -4.72 -4.77 -3.03
N ALA A 120 -4.28 -5.95 -3.48
CA ALA A 120 -5.02 -6.70 -4.49
C ALA A 120 -6.40 -7.17 -3.98
N LEU A 121 -6.52 -7.50 -2.69
CA LEU A 121 -7.80 -7.83 -2.06
C LEU A 121 -8.78 -6.65 -2.14
N LEU A 122 -8.32 -5.43 -1.82
CA LEU A 122 -9.18 -4.24 -1.91
C LEU A 122 -9.69 -4.03 -3.34
N LEU A 123 -8.81 -4.14 -4.34
CA LEU A 123 -9.19 -3.98 -5.75
C LEU A 123 -10.18 -5.05 -6.22
N GLN A 124 -9.99 -6.31 -5.81
CA GLN A 124 -10.90 -7.38 -6.21
C GLN A 124 -12.25 -7.28 -5.50
N THR A 125 -12.24 -6.90 -4.22
CA THR A 125 -13.47 -6.79 -3.42
C THR A 125 -14.33 -5.63 -3.90
N GLU A 126 -13.71 -4.50 -4.26
CA GLU A 126 -14.40 -3.34 -4.86
C GLU A 126 -15.29 -3.75 -6.03
N LYS A 127 -14.77 -4.60 -6.93
CA LYS A 127 -15.49 -5.06 -8.13
C LYS A 127 -16.76 -5.83 -7.83
N THR A 128 -16.91 -6.34 -6.61
CA THR A 128 -18.10 -7.08 -6.18
C THR A 128 -19.16 -6.18 -5.53
N VAL A 129 -18.84 -4.89 -5.30
CA VAL A 129 -19.76 -3.93 -4.70
C VAL A 129 -20.82 -3.51 -5.73
N PRO A 130 -22.11 -3.78 -5.45
CA PRO A 130 -23.18 -3.43 -6.39
C PRO A 130 -23.32 -1.90 -6.53
N ARG A 131 -23.65 -1.48 -7.74
CA ARG A 131 -23.91 -0.09 -8.12
C ARG A 131 -25.41 0.13 -8.27
N ARG A 132 -25.95 1.27 -7.80
CA ARG A 132 -27.36 1.66 -7.92
C ARG A 132 -27.57 2.58 -9.12
N GLY A 133 -28.47 2.14 -10.00
CA GLY A 133 -29.05 2.95 -11.08
C GLY A 133 -28.04 3.44 -12.13
N ASP A 134 -28.49 4.37 -12.98
CA ASP A 134 -27.73 4.96 -14.08
C ASP A 134 -26.59 5.89 -13.63
N ALA A 135 -26.48 6.16 -12.32
CA ALA A 135 -25.50 7.07 -11.72
C ALA A 135 -24.25 6.36 -11.17
N ASP A 136 -24.14 5.04 -11.32
CA ASP A 136 -22.99 4.23 -10.88
C ASP A 136 -22.65 4.40 -9.38
N GLU A 137 -23.63 4.70 -8.52
CA GLU A 137 -23.39 4.92 -7.09
C GLU A 137 -23.28 3.60 -6.32
N TRP A 138 -22.28 3.43 -5.46
CA TRP A 138 -22.21 2.23 -4.60
C TRP A 138 -23.45 2.09 -3.73
N ASP A 139 -24.03 0.89 -3.72
CA ASP A 139 -25.09 0.53 -2.79
C ASP A 139 -24.53 0.35 -1.38
N LYS A 140 -24.53 1.44 -0.60
CA LYS A 140 -24.03 1.42 0.78
C LYS A 140 -24.84 0.56 1.75
N ALA A 141 -26.05 0.15 1.38
CA ALA A 141 -26.88 -0.73 2.21
C ALA A 141 -26.55 -2.21 1.97
N SER A 142 -25.98 -2.55 0.81
CA SER A 142 -25.58 -3.91 0.45
C SER A 142 -24.59 -4.50 1.45
N THR A 143 -24.65 -5.82 1.62
CA THR A 143 -23.70 -6.55 2.47
C THR A 143 -22.29 -6.49 1.89
N GLN A 144 -22.16 -6.56 0.57
CA GLN A 144 -20.89 -6.45 -0.15
C GLN A 144 -20.20 -5.12 0.12
N PHE A 145 -20.92 -4.00 0.08
CA PHE A 145 -20.34 -2.70 0.43
C PHE A 145 -19.86 -2.66 1.88
N LYS A 146 -20.64 -3.21 2.84
CA LYS A 146 -20.26 -3.21 4.25
C LYS A 146 -19.01 -4.05 4.51
N GLU A 147 -18.92 -5.21 3.88
CA GLU A 147 -17.73 -6.08 3.94
C GLU A 147 -16.51 -5.38 3.34
N PHE A 148 -16.68 -4.78 2.17
CA PHE A 148 -15.65 -3.98 1.52
C PHE A 148 -15.19 -2.79 2.38
N ASP A 149 -16.11 -2.00 2.92
CA ASP A 149 -15.81 -0.82 3.75
C ASP A 149 -15.07 -1.18 5.04
N ARG A 150 -15.42 -2.33 5.63
CA ARG A 150 -14.72 -2.89 6.79
C ARG A 150 -13.32 -3.37 6.43
N ALA A 151 -13.17 -4.13 5.34
CA ALA A 151 -11.88 -4.59 4.86
C ALA A 151 -10.95 -3.41 4.53
N PHE A 152 -11.47 -2.38 3.87
CA PHE A 152 -10.75 -1.16 3.53
C PHE A 152 -10.23 -0.43 4.77
N ALA A 153 -11.09 -0.21 5.77
CA ALA A 153 -10.68 0.42 7.02
C ALA A 153 -9.60 -0.40 7.74
N ARG A 154 -9.73 -1.72 7.75
CA ARG A 154 -8.77 -2.63 8.40
C ARG A 154 -7.41 -2.61 7.70
N VAL A 155 -7.39 -2.65 6.37
CA VAL A 155 -6.15 -2.58 5.57
C VAL A 155 -5.46 -1.24 5.75
N LEU A 156 -6.17 -0.11 5.71
CA LEU A 156 -5.56 1.20 5.95
C LEU A 156 -4.95 1.32 7.34
N HIS A 157 -5.65 0.84 8.36
CA HIS A 157 -5.11 0.82 9.72
C HIS A 157 -3.85 -0.04 9.81
N MET A 158 -3.86 -1.23 9.19
CA MET A 158 -2.71 -2.12 9.13
C MET A 158 -1.51 -1.46 8.41
N TRP A 159 -1.74 -0.82 7.26
CA TRP A 159 -0.70 -0.11 6.51
C TRP A 159 -0.12 1.07 7.28
N ARG A 160 -0.96 1.82 8.01
CA ARG A 160 -0.49 2.85 8.95
C ARG A 160 0.41 2.25 10.02
N THR A 161 0.00 1.16 10.66
CA THR A 161 0.83 0.49 11.67
C THR A 161 2.16 -0.01 11.08
N LEU A 162 2.15 -0.52 9.84
CA LEU A 162 3.37 -0.93 9.14
C LEU A 162 4.30 0.26 8.89
N LEU A 163 3.77 1.39 8.41
CA LEU A 163 4.56 2.61 8.19
C LEU A 163 5.21 3.11 9.49
N ASP A 164 4.47 3.09 10.61
CA ASP A 164 4.95 3.58 11.91
C ASP A 164 6.10 2.73 12.49
N HIS A 165 6.19 1.44 12.13
CA HIS A 165 7.11 0.49 12.78
C HIS A 165 8.16 -0.12 11.85
N THR A 166 8.10 0.16 10.54
CA THR A 166 9.07 -0.37 9.59
C THR A 166 10.32 0.51 9.52
N ALA A 167 11.48 -0.13 9.36
CA ALA A 167 12.73 0.51 8.96
C ALA A 167 13.14 0.11 7.53
N ASP A 168 12.31 -0.69 6.84
CA ASP A 168 12.59 -1.16 5.48
C ASP A 168 12.10 -0.17 4.42
N VAL A 169 13.07 0.49 3.76
CA VAL A 169 12.85 1.43 2.65
C VAL A 169 12.04 0.81 1.52
N ALA A 170 12.28 -0.48 1.18
CA ALA A 170 11.58 -1.13 0.08
C ALA A 170 10.11 -1.36 0.40
N LEU A 171 9.80 -1.68 1.66
CA LEU A 171 8.41 -1.81 2.12
C LEU A 171 7.69 -0.45 2.09
N VAL A 172 8.37 0.62 2.51
CA VAL A 172 7.81 1.98 2.48
C VAL A 172 7.57 2.44 1.04
N ASP A 173 8.54 2.24 0.14
CA ASP A 173 8.40 2.51 -1.29
C ASP A 173 7.17 1.82 -1.88
N GLN A 174 6.99 0.53 -1.57
CA GLN A 174 5.84 -0.23 -2.03
C GLN A 174 4.51 0.27 -1.44
N LEU A 175 4.47 0.60 -0.14
CA LEU A 175 3.29 1.18 0.52
C LEU A 175 2.89 2.52 -0.12
N VAL A 176 3.86 3.40 -0.36
CA VAL A 176 3.66 4.71 -1.00
C VAL A 176 3.09 4.51 -2.41
N LYS A 177 3.68 3.61 -3.21
CA LYS A 177 3.22 3.29 -4.56
C LYS A 177 1.78 2.76 -4.58
N TYR A 178 1.42 1.86 -3.66
CA TYR A 178 0.04 1.37 -3.60
C TYR A 178 -0.93 2.41 -3.08
N LEU A 179 -0.58 3.21 -2.08
CA LEU A 179 -1.42 4.34 -1.65
C LEU A 179 -1.66 5.31 -2.80
N GLN A 180 -0.62 5.65 -3.56
CA GLN A 180 -0.74 6.50 -4.73
C GLN A 180 -1.59 5.84 -5.82
N ALA A 181 -1.38 4.56 -6.12
CA ALA A 181 -2.17 3.82 -7.10
C ALA A 181 -3.66 3.78 -6.73
N LEU A 182 -3.99 3.65 -5.44
CA LEU A 182 -5.37 3.75 -4.97
C LEU A 182 -5.93 5.17 -5.11
N LEU A 183 -5.14 6.24 -4.95
CA LEU A 183 -5.61 7.62 -5.10
C LEU A 183 -5.79 8.08 -6.55
N VAL A 184 -4.98 7.52 -7.46
CA VAL A 184 -4.84 7.97 -8.86
C VAL A 184 -5.55 7.02 -9.84
N GLN A 185 -6.40 6.11 -9.37
CA GLN A 185 -7.19 5.25 -10.26
C GLN A 185 -7.82 6.08 -11.39
N GLN A 186 -7.61 5.67 -12.65
CA GLN A 186 -8.03 6.42 -13.84
C GLN A 186 -9.35 5.94 -14.47
N GLU A 187 -10.03 4.98 -13.84
CA GLU A 187 -11.27 4.40 -14.39
C GLU A 187 -12.51 5.27 -14.11
N GLU A 188 -13.58 5.06 -14.89
CA GLU A 188 -14.87 5.70 -14.66
C GLU A 188 -15.36 5.40 -13.23
N GLY A 189 -15.69 6.44 -12.46
CA GLY A 189 -16.02 6.33 -11.03
C GLY A 189 -14.84 6.54 -10.07
N ALA A 190 -13.62 6.79 -10.57
CA ALA A 190 -12.43 7.10 -9.79
C ALA A 190 -12.61 8.18 -8.72
N ASP A 191 -13.42 9.21 -9.00
CA ASP A 191 -13.70 10.27 -8.03
C ASP A 191 -14.42 9.77 -6.76
N LYS A 192 -15.27 8.74 -6.88
CA LYS A 192 -15.97 8.15 -5.73
C LYS A 192 -15.00 7.33 -4.88
N TRP A 193 -14.17 6.53 -5.54
CA TRP A 193 -13.09 5.78 -4.91
C TRP A 193 -12.13 6.71 -4.16
N ARG A 194 -11.63 7.74 -4.85
CA ARG A 194 -10.74 8.75 -4.26
C ARG A 194 -11.38 9.47 -3.09
N LYS A 195 -12.65 9.90 -3.19
CA LYS A 195 -13.37 10.56 -2.08
C LYS A 195 -13.50 9.64 -0.87
N MET A 196 -13.84 8.37 -1.07
CA MET A 196 -13.91 7.39 0.02
C MET A 196 -12.54 7.16 0.65
N MET A 197 -11.50 6.98 -0.16
CA MET A 197 -10.13 6.79 0.32
C MET A 197 -9.67 7.98 1.16
N LEU A 198 -9.82 9.21 0.66
CA LEU A 198 -9.48 10.42 1.41
C LEU A 198 -10.27 10.51 2.73
N LYS A 199 -11.57 10.20 2.72
CA LYS A 199 -12.40 10.18 3.93
C LYS A 199 -11.89 9.17 4.96
N LYS A 200 -11.45 7.99 4.52
CA LYS A 200 -10.93 6.94 5.41
C LYS A 200 -9.51 7.25 5.92
N LEU A 201 -8.70 7.92 5.10
CA LEU A 201 -7.38 8.40 5.50
C LEU A 201 -7.46 9.57 6.49
N GLN A 202 -8.55 10.33 6.51
CA GLN A 202 -8.69 11.52 7.35
C GLN A 202 -8.37 11.27 8.84
N THR A 203 -8.77 10.13 9.39
CA THR A 203 -8.52 9.76 10.80
C THR A 203 -7.08 9.34 11.07
N HIS A 204 -6.29 9.08 10.04
CA HIS A 204 -4.90 8.63 10.11
C HIS A 204 -3.93 9.61 9.45
N PHE A 205 -4.44 10.74 8.95
CA PHE A 205 -3.71 11.61 8.05
C PHE A 205 -2.46 12.20 8.70
N VAL A 206 -2.60 12.73 9.92
CA VAL A 206 -1.48 13.35 10.65
C VAL A 206 -0.36 12.34 10.86
N ASP A 207 -0.69 11.14 11.38
CA ASP A 207 0.27 10.07 11.64
C ASP A 207 0.99 9.64 10.35
N ILE A 208 0.23 9.39 9.27
CA ILE A 208 0.79 8.98 7.97
C ILE A 208 1.67 10.10 7.39
N ALA A 209 1.22 11.34 7.44
CA ALA A 209 1.96 12.47 6.88
C ALA A 209 3.26 12.71 7.64
N ASP A 210 3.25 12.65 8.97
CA ASP A 210 4.43 12.82 9.81
C ASP A 210 5.49 11.75 9.50
N VAL A 211 5.10 10.48 9.43
CA VAL A 211 6.01 9.38 9.08
C VAL A 211 6.59 9.54 7.66
N LEU A 212 5.76 9.88 6.68
CA LEU A 212 6.20 10.09 5.30
C LEU A 212 7.18 11.27 5.18
N ILE A 213 6.93 12.36 5.90
CA ILE A 213 7.85 13.49 6.01
C ILE A 213 9.16 13.03 6.65
N GLY A 214 9.10 12.25 7.75
CA GLY A 214 10.28 11.67 8.39
C GLY A 214 11.14 10.87 7.40
N TRP A 215 10.52 10.04 6.56
CA TRP A 215 11.20 9.30 5.49
C TRP A 215 11.80 10.20 4.41
N MET A 216 11.12 11.29 4.02
CA MET A 216 11.68 12.26 3.07
C MET A 216 12.88 13.01 3.64
N MET A 217 12.86 13.31 4.94
CA MET A 217 13.94 14.03 5.62
C MET A 217 15.14 13.13 5.93
N SER A 218 14.92 11.83 6.13
CA SER A 218 15.98 10.85 6.37
C SER A 218 16.65 10.34 5.09
N THR A 219 16.05 10.58 3.92
CA THR A 219 16.59 10.14 2.63
C THR A 219 17.23 11.28 1.84
N GLY A 220 18.18 10.92 0.98
CA GLY A 220 18.85 11.89 0.11
C GLY A 220 17.87 12.60 -0.84
N PRO A 221 18.23 13.79 -1.34
CA PRO A 221 17.35 14.59 -2.17
C PRO A 221 16.97 13.99 -3.52
N HIS A 222 17.84 13.13 -4.06
CA HIS A 222 17.62 12.37 -5.29
C HIS A 222 17.24 10.92 -5.00
N SER A 223 16.77 10.63 -3.77
CA SER A 223 16.29 9.30 -3.41
C SER A 223 15.02 8.99 -4.20
N PRO A 224 14.93 7.84 -4.89
CA PRO A 224 13.71 7.41 -5.56
C PRO A 224 12.49 7.42 -4.63
N LEU A 225 12.67 7.04 -3.36
CA LEU A 225 11.59 7.05 -2.38
C LEU A 225 11.03 8.47 -2.16
N ARG A 226 11.89 9.49 -2.16
CA ARG A 226 11.46 10.88 -2.01
C ARG A 226 10.64 11.35 -3.22
N GLU A 227 10.99 10.88 -4.42
CA GLU A 227 10.25 11.16 -5.65
C GLU A 227 8.85 10.50 -5.67
N GLU A 228 8.66 9.39 -4.94
CA GLU A 228 7.36 8.72 -4.79
C GLU A 228 6.49 9.36 -3.68
N ILE A 229 7.10 9.75 -2.55
CA ILE A 229 6.35 10.35 -1.43
C ILE A 229 5.80 11.74 -1.80
N LEU A 230 6.56 12.55 -2.54
CA LEU A 230 6.17 13.91 -2.90
C LEU A 230 4.81 13.98 -3.65
N PRO A 231 4.59 13.24 -4.74
CA PRO A 231 3.30 13.12 -5.39
C PRO A 231 2.20 12.65 -4.44
N LEU A 232 2.45 11.66 -3.59
CA LEU A 232 1.46 11.16 -2.64
C LEU A 232 0.99 12.27 -1.68
N LEU A 233 1.92 13.00 -1.06
CA LEU A 233 1.58 14.12 -0.17
C LEU A 233 0.84 15.25 -0.90
N HIS A 234 1.14 15.48 -2.18
CA HIS A 234 0.39 16.42 -3.01
C HIS A 234 -1.08 15.98 -3.20
N HIS A 235 -1.34 14.68 -3.39
CA HIS A 235 -2.71 14.16 -3.48
C HIS A 235 -3.50 14.32 -2.18
N PHE A 236 -2.83 14.49 -1.04
CA PHE A 236 -3.44 14.79 0.26
C PHE A 236 -3.85 16.26 0.45
N GLY A 237 -3.77 17.12 -0.57
CA GLY A 237 -4.04 18.57 -0.45
C GLY A 237 -5.27 18.96 0.37
N ARG A 238 -6.40 18.25 0.23
CA ARG A 238 -7.61 18.51 1.04
C ARG A 238 -7.44 18.11 2.51
N LEU A 239 -6.73 17.01 2.77
CA LEU A 239 -6.44 16.56 4.14
C LEU A 239 -5.51 17.53 4.88
N TRP A 240 -4.53 18.12 4.18
CA TRP A 240 -3.72 19.21 4.71
C TRP A 240 -4.58 20.41 5.13
N ALA A 241 -5.50 20.84 4.27
CA ALA A 241 -6.40 21.96 4.56
C ALA A 241 -7.32 21.67 5.75
N ASP A 242 -7.89 20.46 5.81
CA ASP A 242 -8.74 20.00 6.90
C ASP A 242 -7.98 19.86 8.24
N ASN A 243 -6.64 19.76 8.18
CA ASN A 243 -5.73 19.68 9.33
C ASN A 243 -4.75 20.87 9.36
N SER A 244 -5.26 22.08 9.14
CA SER A 244 -4.46 23.31 9.03
C SER A 244 -3.61 23.63 10.27
N VAL A 245 -4.08 23.30 11.48
CA VAL A 245 -3.32 23.50 12.73
C VAL A 245 -2.03 22.67 12.72
N PHE A 246 -2.12 21.39 12.37
CA PHE A 246 -0.95 20.51 12.22
C PHE A 246 -0.01 21.04 11.13
N SER A 247 -0.57 21.44 9.98
CA SER A 247 0.22 22.00 8.87
C SER A 247 1.03 23.23 9.28
N LEU A 248 0.43 24.15 10.05
CA LEU A 248 1.09 25.36 10.54
C LEU A 248 2.17 25.04 11.58
N GLN A 249 1.90 24.10 12.50
CA GLN A 249 2.88 23.66 13.49
C GLN A 249 4.12 23.05 12.83
N LEU A 250 3.91 22.20 11.83
CA LEU A 250 4.99 21.59 11.05
C LEU A 250 5.84 22.65 10.33
N LEU A 251 5.19 23.62 9.65
CA LEU A 251 5.91 24.71 8.96
C LEU A 251 6.72 25.58 9.92
N ASN A 252 6.18 25.87 11.11
CA ASN A 252 6.91 26.62 12.14
C ASN A 252 8.12 25.83 12.65
N SER A 253 7.98 24.52 12.88
CA SER A 253 9.09 23.65 13.27
C SER A 253 10.23 23.70 12.25
N PHE A 254 9.91 23.61 10.95
CA PHE A 254 10.92 23.74 9.90
C PHE A 254 11.55 25.14 9.85
N ALA A 255 10.75 26.20 10.05
CA ALA A 255 11.29 27.56 10.09
C ALA A 255 12.30 27.73 11.24
N ASP A 256 11.97 27.23 12.43
CA ASP A 256 12.85 27.29 13.60
C ASP A 256 14.14 26.48 13.37
N GLU A 257 14.06 25.28 12.79
CA GLU A 257 15.23 24.48 12.43
C GLU A 257 16.13 25.18 11.41
N ILE A 258 15.56 25.79 10.37
CA ILE A 258 16.31 26.55 9.37
C ILE A 258 17.03 27.74 10.00
N VAL A 259 16.35 28.50 10.86
CA VAL A 259 16.94 29.65 11.57
C VAL A 259 18.07 29.20 12.48
N ASN A 260 17.87 28.13 13.26
CA ASN A 260 18.89 27.58 14.15
C ASN A 260 20.12 27.10 13.37
N PHE A 261 19.91 26.41 12.24
CA PHE A 261 21.00 25.96 11.38
C PHE A 261 21.77 27.12 10.74
N ALA A 262 21.07 28.13 10.23
CA ALA A 262 21.68 29.33 9.68
C ALA A 262 22.52 30.08 10.74
N PHE A 263 22.02 30.15 11.96
CA PHE A 263 22.73 30.74 13.09
C PHE A 263 23.99 29.93 13.48
N GLN A 264 23.92 28.60 13.48
CA GLN A 264 25.09 27.74 13.71
C GLN A 264 26.19 27.95 12.66
N ILE A 265 25.82 27.99 11.37
CA ILE A 265 26.77 28.30 10.29
C ILE A 265 27.40 29.68 10.50
N TRP A 266 26.59 30.68 10.86
CA TRP A 266 27.06 32.05 11.06
C TRP A 266 28.00 32.20 12.27
N LEU A 267 27.79 31.42 13.33
CA LEU A 267 28.64 31.40 14.53
C LEU A 267 29.92 30.57 14.38
N TYR A 268 30.02 29.65 13.41
CA TYR A 268 31.26 28.91 13.16
C TYR A 268 32.33 29.86 12.60
N PRO A 269 33.39 30.20 13.36
CA PRO A 269 34.43 31.07 12.86
C PRO A 269 35.21 30.32 11.77
N ARG A 270 35.52 30.99 10.65
CA ARG A 270 36.40 30.52 9.58
C ARG A 270 37.78 30.09 10.12
N LYS A 271 37.91 28.91 10.73
CA LYS A 271 39.20 28.25 10.95
C LYS A 271 39.44 27.30 9.78
N LYS A 272 40.42 27.67 8.94
CA LYS A 272 40.92 26.89 7.81
C LYS A 272 41.32 25.47 8.22
N VAL A 273 40.52 24.45 7.95
CA VAL A 273 40.89 23.02 7.86
C VAL A 273 39.87 22.36 6.89
N PRO A 274 40.25 21.37 6.06
CA PRO A 274 39.67 21.17 4.74
C PRO A 274 38.27 20.55 4.83
N ILE A 275 37.37 21.13 4.06
CA ILE A 275 36.30 20.49 3.30
C ILE A 275 36.27 18.95 3.48
N ALA A 276 35.58 18.50 4.53
CA ALA A 276 34.89 17.22 4.52
C ALA A 276 33.54 17.43 3.80
N HIS A 277 33.60 17.82 2.53
CA HIS A 277 32.44 17.91 1.66
C HIS A 277 31.97 16.48 1.41
N SER A 278 30.86 16.07 2.03
CA SER A 278 30.02 15.03 1.42
C SER A 278 28.61 14.93 1.99
N LEU A 279 28.33 15.36 3.22
CA LEU A 279 27.01 15.08 3.83
C LEU A 279 26.20 16.30 4.27
N GLU A 280 26.82 17.35 4.81
CA GLU A 280 26.04 18.42 5.46
C GLU A 280 25.57 19.55 4.53
N CYS A 281 26.21 19.77 3.38
CA CYS A 281 25.76 20.79 2.41
C CYS A 281 24.67 20.30 1.42
N SER A 282 24.43 19.00 1.30
CA SER A 282 23.41 18.46 0.38
C SER A 282 21.97 18.74 0.84
N ILE A 283 21.78 19.02 2.13
CA ILE A 283 20.49 19.41 2.71
C ILE A 283 20.08 20.79 2.20
N VAL A 284 21.03 21.72 2.04
CA VAL A 284 20.78 23.13 1.71
C VAL A 284 20.46 23.36 0.23
N TRP A 285 21.07 22.61 -0.71
CA TRP A 285 20.82 22.82 -2.14
C TRP A 285 19.58 22.11 -2.69
N HIS A 286 19.00 21.17 -1.93
CA HIS A 286 17.94 20.30 -2.43
C HIS A 286 16.68 20.23 -1.56
N LEU A 287 16.57 21.08 -0.54
CA LEU A 287 15.28 21.44 0.06
C LEU A 287 14.52 22.54 -0.73
N VAL A 288 15.09 23.00 -1.84
CA VAL A 288 14.47 23.98 -2.77
C VAL A 288 14.25 23.41 -4.18
N PRO A 289 13.43 22.34 -4.37
CA PRO A 289 12.80 22.12 -5.67
C PRO A 289 11.29 21.92 -5.51
N SER A 290 10.61 22.94 -5.01
CA SER A 290 9.17 23.16 -5.25
C SER A 290 8.87 24.65 -5.11
N GLN A 291 9.61 25.45 -5.89
CA GLN A 291 9.35 26.88 -6.10
C GLN A 291 8.03 27.06 -6.85
N SER A 292 6.91 27.04 -6.12
CA SER A 292 5.65 27.63 -6.60
C SER A 292 4.75 28.06 -5.43
N ILE A 293 4.85 27.43 -4.26
CA ILE A 293 3.92 27.68 -3.14
C ILE A 293 4.53 28.62 -2.08
N LEU A 294 5.87 28.63 -1.90
CA LEU A 294 6.54 29.43 -0.87
C LEU A 294 6.91 30.87 -1.30
N PHE A 295 6.89 31.19 -2.59
CA PHE A 295 7.40 32.48 -3.10
C PHE A 295 6.42 33.65 -2.99
N SER A 296 5.16 33.44 -2.60
CA SER A 296 4.20 34.53 -2.39
C SER A 296 4.28 35.19 -1.00
N ALA A 297 5.05 34.61 -0.06
CA ALA A 297 5.04 35.06 1.34
C ALA A 297 6.31 35.76 1.85
N TRP A 298 7.44 35.76 1.13
CA TRP A 298 8.66 36.44 1.64
C TRP A 298 9.61 36.97 0.56
N PRO A 299 9.89 38.29 0.51
CA PRO A 299 10.86 38.89 -0.42
C PRO A 299 12.30 38.95 0.10
N ILE A 300 12.66 38.28 1.21
CA ILE A 300 13.94 38.53 1.91
C ILE A 300 15.08 37.58 1.49
N VAL A 301 14.78 36.42 0.91
CA VAL A 301 15.80 35.40 0.57
C VAL A 301 16.78 35.80 -0.58
N PRO A 302 16.40 36.60 -1.61
CA PRO A 302 17.33 36.90 -2.69
C PRO A 302 18.51 37.84 -2.34
N SER A 303 18.44 38.60 -1.23
CA SER A 303 19.44 39.63 -0.94
C SER A 303 20.70 39.12 -0.22
N ILE A 304 20.63 37.93 0.39
CA ILE A 304 21.78 37.35 1.11
C ILE A 304 22.74 36.63 0.14
N CYS A 305 22.22 36.10 -0.98
CA CYS A 305 23.03 35.37 -1.96
C CYS A 305 23.77 36.27 -2.97
N SER A 306 23.47 37.58 -3.02
CA SER A 306 24.13 38.52 -3.95
C SER A 306 25.51 38.98 -3.47
N ASN A 307 25.87 38.77 -2.20
CA ASN A 307 27.15 39.20 -1.62
C ASN A 307 28.21 38.08 -1.52
N ALA A 308 27.99 36.92 -2.14
CA ALA A 308 28.94 35.81 -2.18
C ALA A 308 29.54 35.56 -3.57
N ARG A 309 29.61 36.59 -4.43
CA ARG A 309 30.47 36.61 -5.61
C ARG A 309 31.36 37.85 -5.58
N LEU A 310 32.54 37.69 -4.97
CA LEU A 310 33.86 38.17 -5.39
C LEU A 310 34.91 37.66 -4.40
#